data_AF-A0A965BPI7-F1
#
_entry.id   AF-A0A965BPI7-F1
#
_cell.length_a   1.000
_cell.length_b   1.000
_cell.length_c   1.000
_cell.angle_alpha   90.00
_cell.angle_beta   90.00
_cell.angle_gamma   90.00
#
_symmetry.space_group_name_H-M   'P 1'
#
loop_
_entity.id
_entity.type
_entity.pdbx_description
1 polymer ?
#
loop_
_entity_poly.entity_id
_entity_poly.type
_entity_poly.pdbx_seq_one_letter_code
_entity_poly.pdbx_strand_id
1 'polypeptide(L)'
;MSVSAGFADELTPELSVKEIMNSIVTPATNTIWGAYQLETESQWQEVGHAATAVIGAANLLMLGGTGEDETEIAGEAEWQRFNQQLLAAARQVLVAVDERDENALSQVGNDALYPPCESCHQAYQK
;
A
#
# COMPACT_ATOMS: atom_id res chain seq x y z
N MET A 1 -15.27 -0.44 -35.51
CA MET A 1 -15.76 0.40 -34.41
C MET A 1 -14.55 0.66 -33.53
N SER A 2 -13.90 1.80 -33.74
CA SER A 2 -12.71 2.21 -32.99
C SER A 2 -13.20 2.86 -31.70
N VAL A 3 -12.85 2.28 -30.55
CA VAL A 3 -13.10 2.92 -29.26
C VAL A 3 -12.10 4.08 -29.17
N SER A 4 -12.61 5.31 -29.16
CA SER A 4 -11.80 6.51 -29.01
C SER A 4 -10.98 6.44 -27.72
N ALA A 5 -9.67 6.63 -27.84
CA ALA A 5 -8.71 6.78 -26.74
C ALA A 5 -8.93 8.13 -26.02
N GLY A 6 -10.13 8.35 -25.46
CA GLY A 6 -10.57 9.66 -24.95
C GLY A 6 -10.91 9.70 -23.45
N PHE A 7 -10.74 8.60 -22.72
CA PHE A 7 -11.03 8.55 -21.27
C PHE A 7 -9.95 7.81 -20.45
N ALA A 8 -8.98 7.16 -21.10
CA ALA A 8 -7.96 6.37 -20.42
C ALA A 8 -6.62 7.11 -20.26
N ASP A 9 -6.50 8.34 -20.77
CA ASP A 9 -5.20 8.93 -21.11
C ASP A 9 -4.63 9.93 -20.09
N GLU A 10 -5.27 10.16 -18.93
CA GLU A 10 -4.56 10.71 -17.76
C GLU A 10 -5.34 10.39 -16.49
N LEU A 11 -4.88 9.41 -15.70
CA LEU A 11 -5.38 9.21 -14.34
C LEU A 11 -4.79 10.32 -13.46
N THR A 12 -5.59 11.33 -13.15
CA THR A 12 -5.20 12.39 -12.21
C THR A 12 -5.47 11.96 -10.77
N PRO A 13 -4.59 12.26 -9.81
CA PRO A 13 -4.88 12.04 -8.41
C PRO A 13 -6.09 12.85 -7.95
N GLU A 14 -7.04 12.19 -7.27
CA GLU A 14 -8.22 12.83 -6.66
C GLU A 14 -8.06 13.01 -5.14
N LEU A 15 -7.04 12.36 -4.56
CA LEU A 15 -6.72 12.39 -3.14
C LEU A 15 -5.32 12.97 -2.97
N SER A 16 -5.09 13.69 -1.89
CA SER A 16 -3.74 14.02 -1.44
C SER A 16 -3.01 12.76 -0.96
N VAL A 17 -1.67 12.78 -0.98
CA VAL A 17 -0.86 11.73 -0.34
C VAL A 17 -1.29 11.54 1.12
N LYS A 18 -1.54 12.64 1.83
CA LYS A 18 -1.97 12.61 3.23
C LYS A 18 -3.31 11.88 3.44
N GLU A 19 -4.27 12.06 2.54
CA GLU A 19 -5.55 11.35 2.60
C GLU A 19 -5.37 9.85 2.34
N ILE A 20 -4.59 9.47 1.32
CA ILE A 20 -4.28 8.06 1.04
C ILE A 20 -3.60 7.41 2.26
N MET A 21 -2.61 8.10 2.83
CA MET A 21 -1.85 7.59 3.97
C MET A 21 -2.75 7.42 5.21
N ASN A 22 -3.49 8.46 5.60
CA ASN A 22 -4.26 8.41 6.85
C ASN A 22 -5.53 7.58 6.75
N SER A 23 -6.19 7.57 5.60
CA SER A 23 -7.51 6.94 5.45
C SER A 23 -7.44 5.52 4.90
N ILE A 24 -6.34 5.13 4.27
CA ILE A 24 -6.18 3.79 3.68
C ILE A 24 -4.98 3.07 4.27
N VAL A 25 -3.77 3.65 4.14
CA VAL A 25 -2.53 2.95 4.53
C VAL A 25 -2.50 2.69 6.04
N THR A 26 -2.63 3.72 6.87
CA THR A 26 -2.56 3.60 8.33
C THR A 26 -3.55 2.58 8.90
N PRO A 27 -4.87 2.63 8.63
CA PRO A 27 -5.78 1.63 9.18
C PRO A 27 -5.47 0.22 8.65
N ALA A 28 -5.13 0.07 7.37
CA ALA A 28 -4.82 -1.25 6.81
C ALA A 28 -3.55 -1.86 7.42
N THR A 29 -2.46 -1.08 7.54
CA THR A 29 -1.23 -1.59 8.15
C THR A 29 -1.40 -1.86 9.65
N ASN A 30 -2.23 -1.08 10.36
CA ASN A 30 -2.58 -1.37 11.75
C ASN A 30 -3.31 -2.71 11.88
N THR A 31 -4.23 -3.04 10.97
CA THR A 31 -4.87 -4.36 10.93
C THR A 31 -3.86 -5.47 10.68
N ILE A 32 -2.91 -5.28 9.76
CA ILE A 32 -1.87 -6.28 9.45
C ILE A 32 -0.94 -6.50 10.65
N TRP A 33 -0.40 -5.43 11.26
CA TRP A 33 0.51 -5.54 12.40
C TRP A 33 -0.19 -5.94 13.70
N GLY A 34 -1.49 -5.65 13.82
CA GLY A 34 -2.31 -6.05 14.95
C GLY A 34 -2.83 -7.49 14.85
N ALA A 35 -2.53 -8.22 13.78
CA ALA A 35 -2.98 -9.58 13.57
C ALA A 35 -2.15 -10.57 14.38
N TYR A 36 -2.79 -11.23 15.35
CA TYR A 36 -2.22 -12.32 16.13
C TYR A 36 -3.33 -13.27 16.59
N GLN A 37 -3.01 -14.55 16.79
CA GLN A 37 -3.95 -15.58 17.25
C GLN A 37 -5.21 -15.64 16.37
N LEU A 38 -5.02 -15.77 15.06
CA LEU A 38 -6.08 -15.79 14.07
C LEU A 38 -6.67 -17.20 13.97
N GLU A 39 -7.86 -17.39 14.51
CA GLU A 39 -8.52 -18.69 14.60
C GLU A 39 -9.55 -18.92 13.50
N THR A 40 -10.21 -17.86 13.03
CA THR A 40 -11.35 -17.96 12.12
C THR A 40 -11.05 -17.48 10.71
N GLU A 41 -11.75 -18.07 9.75
CA GLU A 41 -11.74 -17.64 8.35
C GLU A 41 -11.95 -16.12 8.20
N SER A 42 -12.88 -15.55 8.97
CA SER A 42 -13.19 -14.12 8.89
C SER A 42 -12.06 -13.23 9.38
N GLN A 43 -11.30 -13.66 10.40
CA GLN A 43 -10.14 -12.92 10.91
C GLN A 43 -9.04 -12.87 9.85
N TRP A 44 -8.77 -14.00 9.21
CA TRP A 44 -7.80 -14.04 8.13
C TRP A 44 -8.25 -13.23 6.89
N GLN A 45 -9.54 -13.27 6.56
CA GLN A 45 -10.10 -12.43 5.49
C GLN A 45 -9.94 -10.94 5.80
N GLU A 46 -10.09 -10.52 7.06
CA GLU A 46 -9.87 -9.13 7.46
C GLU A 46 -8.43 -8.68 7.17
N VAL A 47 -7.43 -9.50 7.49
CA VAL A 47 -6.02 -9.24 7.14
C VAL A 47 -5.81 -9.20 5.63
N GLY A 48 -6.43 -10.13 4.89
CA GLY A 48 -6.37 -10.14 3.42
C GLY A 48 -6.98 -8.89 2.78
N HIS A 49 -8.10 -8.39 3.30
CA HIS A 49 -8.70 -7.13 2.87
C HIS A 49 -7.79 -5.95 3.16
N ALA A 50 -7.15 -5.92 4.34
CA ALA A 50 -6.18 -4.89 4.68
C ALA A 50 -4.98 -4.90 3.72
N ALA A 51 -4.41 -6.06 3.42
CA ALA A 51 -3.33 -6.19 2.43
C ALA A 51 -3.76 -5.71 1.03
N THR A 52 -5.00 -6.02 0.63
CA THR A 52 -5.59 -5.53 -0.62
C THR A 52 -5.72 -4.01 -0.63
N ALA A 53 -6.10 -3.40 0.49
CA ALA A 53 -6.15 -1.95 0.63
C ALA A 53 -4.76 -1.31 0.51
N VAL A 54 -3.72 -1.92 1.09
CA VAL A 54 -2.32 -1.46 0.92
C VAL A 54 -1.87 -1.55 -0.55
N ILE A 55 -2.22 -2.62 -1.25
CA ILE A 55 -1.94 -2.77 -2.71
C ILE A 55 -2.58 -1.61 -3.49
N GLY A 56 -3.86 -1.33 -3.22
CA GLY A 56 -4.58 -0.21 -3.84
C GLY A 56 -3.92 1.13 -3.54
N ALA A 57 -3.60 1.37 -2.27
CA ALA A 57 -2.96 2.60 -1.83
C ALA A 57 -1.57 2.79 -2.46
N ALA A 58 -0.74 1.75 -2.54
CA ALA A 58 0.58 1.83 -3.18
C ALA A 58 0.46 2.26 -4.65
N ASN A 59 -0.52 1.73 -5.39
CA ASN A 59 -0.77 2.16 -6.77
C ASN A 59 -1.24 3.61 -6.85
N LEU A 60 -2.09 4.06 -5.92
CA LEU A 60 -2.52 5.47 -5.87
C LEU A 60 -1.35 6.41 -5.55
N LEU A 61 -0.51 6.05 -4.58
CA LEU A 61 0.67 6.82 -4.21
C LEU A 61 1.66 6.95 -5.37
N MET A 62 1.77 5.95 -6.25
CA MET A 62 2.59 6.05 -7.46
C MET A 62 2.09 7.10 -8.46
N LEU A 63 0.82 7.53 -8.39
CA LEU A 63 0.30 8.65 -9.19
C LEU A 63 0.59 10.01 -8.52
N GLY A 64 0.94 10.00 -7.23
CA GLY A 64 1.04 11.19 -6.39
C GLY A 64 -0.31 11.58 -5.80
N GLY A 65 -0.46 12.86 -5.51
CA GLY A 65 -1.67 13.40 -4.91
C GLY A 65 -1.99 14.81 -5.36
N THR A 66 -3.05 15.38 -4.80
CA THR A 66 -3.58 16.71 -5.11
C THR A 66 -2.83 17.86 -4.44
N GLY A 67 -1.91 17.56 -3.52
CA GLY A 67 -1.08 18.57 -2.84
C GLY A 67 -0.03 19.19 -3.76
N GLU A 68 0.51 20.33 -3.32
CA GLU A 68 1.61 21.00 -4.00
C GLU A 68 2.79 20.03 -4.18
N ASP A 69 3.32 19.97 -5.41
CA ASP A 69 4.43 19.11 -5.83
C ASP A 69 4.21 17.59 -5.66
N GLU A 70 3.08 17.11 -5.13
CA GLU A 70 2.88 15.67 -4.84
C GLU A 70 2.93 14.80 -6.10
N THR A 71 2.45 15.31 -7.24
CA THR A 71 2.57 14.62 -8.54
C THR A 71 4.01 14.64 -9.07
N GLU A 72 4.75 15.74 -8.86
CA GLU A 72 6.16 15.83 -9.27
C GLU A 72 7.04 14.89 -8.44
N ILE A 73 6.88 14.93 -7.12
CA ILE A 73 7.54 14.03 -6.16
C ILE A 73 7.24 12.57 -6.52
N ALA A 74 6.00 12.26 -6.90
CA ALA A 74 5.65 10.91 -7.32
C ALA A 74 6.41 10.44 -8.57
N GLY A 75 6.84 11.36 -9.43
CA GLY A 75 7.70 11.07 -10.57
C GLY A 75 9.14 10.68 -10.20
N GLU A 76 9.57 10.89 -8.95
CA GLU A 76 10.91 10.56 -8.51
C GLU A 76 11.14 9.03 -8.43
N ALA A 77 12.32 8.59 -8.88
CA ALA A 77 12.66 7.17 -8.90
C ALA A 77 12.69 6.54 -7.50
N GLU A 78 13.05 7.31 -6.47
CA GLU A 78 13.07 6.84 -5.09
C GLU A 78 11.66 6.65 -4.52
N TRP A 79 10.76 7.61 -4.73
CA TRP A 79 9.34 7.46 -4.41
C TRP A 79 8.72 6.21 -5.04
N GLN A 80 8.93 6.03 -6.35
CA GLN A 80 8.43 4.85 -7.08
C GLN A 80 8.99 3.55 -6.50
N ARG A 81 10.29 3.52 -6.17
CA ARG A 81 10.93 2.35 -5.56
C ARG A 81 10.30 1.98 -4.23
N PHE A 82 10.06 2.93 -3.33
CA PHE A 82 9.43 2.64 -2.04
C PHE A 82 8.01 2.11 -2.19
N ASN A 83 7.20 2.70 -3.07
CA ASN A 83 5.85 2.22 -3.32
C ASN A 83 5.82 0.83 -3.98
N GLN A 84 6.80 0.50 -4.84
CA GLN A 84 6.93 -0.84 -5.40
C GLN A 84 7.32 -1.88 -4.33
N GLN A 85 8.17 -1.50 -3.37
CA GLN A 85 8.53 -2.34 -2.23
C GLN A 85 7.31 -2.57 -1.32
N LEU A 86 6.55 -1.52 -1.03
CA LEU A 86 5.30 -1.62 -0.27
C LEU A 86 4.28 -2.55 -0.96
N LEU A 87 4.09 -2.38 -2.26
CA LEU A 87 3.23 -3.23 -3.09
C LEU A 87 3.68 -4.70 -3.06
N ALA A 88 4.98 -4.96 -3.14
CA ALA A 88 5.54 -6.30 -3.09
C ALA A 88 5.35 -6.95 -1.70
N ALA A 89 5.59 -6.20 -0.63
CA ALA A 89 5.38 -6.67 0.74
C ALA A 89 3.90 -6.99 1.01
N ALA A 90 2.97 -6.15 0.56
CA ALA A 90 1.54 -6.40 0.71
C ALA A 90 1.09 -7.69 -0.02
N ARG A 91 1.71 -8.02 -1.16
CA ARG A 91 1.47 -9.32 -1.83
C ARG A 91 2.01 -10.50 -1.02
N GLN A 92 3.14 -10.35 -0.33
CA GLN A 92 3.65 -11.39 0.57
C GLN A 92 2.72 -11.59 1.78
N VAL A 93 2.07 -10.52 2.27
CA VAL A 93 1.02 -10.64 3.30
C VAL A 93 -0.13 -11.50 2.81
N LEU A 94 -0.59 -11.31 1.56
CA LEU A 94 -1.63 -12.17 0.97
C LEU A 94 -1.21 -13.64 0.90
N VAL A 95 0.04 -13.93 0.54
CA VAL A 95 0.56 -15.31 0.55
C VAL A 95 0.51 -15.91 1.95
N ALA A 96 0.96 -15.18 2.98
CA ALA A 96 0.91 -15.66 4.36
C ALA A 96 -0.54 -15.86 4.85
N VAL A 97 -1.48 -15.00 4.43
CA VAL A 97 -2.91 -15.15 4.71
C VAL A 97 -3.48 -16.41 4.07
N ASP A 98 -3.18 -16.66 2.79
CA ASP A 98 -3.65 -17.83 2.04
C ASP A 98 -3.12 -19.14 2.65
N GLU A 99 -1.86 -19.13 3.10
CA GLU A 99 -1.20 -20.25 3.75
C GLU A 99 -1.57 -20.43 5.23
N ARG A 100 -2.30 -19.47 5.82
CA ARG A 100 -2.65 -19.43 7.24
C ARG A 100 -1.43 -19.48 8.16
N ASP A 101 -0.36 -18.79 7.76
CA ASP A 101 0.91 -18.78 8.48
C ASP A 101 1.11 -17.45 9.25
N GLU A 102 0.79 -17.46 10.54
CA GLU A 102 0.95 -16.28 11.41
C GLU A 102 2.43 -15.88 11.59
N ASN A 103 3.35 -16.84 11.53
CA ASN A 103 4.77 -16.56 11.68
C ASN A 103 5.33 -15.89 10.42
N ALA A 104 4.91 -16.34 9.24
CA ALA A 104 5.21 -15.67 7.98
C ALA A 104 4.56 -14.28 7.92
N LEU A 105 3.30 -14.16 8.36
CA LEU A 105 2.61 -12.87 8.43
C LEU A 105 3.38 -11.85 9.30
N SER A 106 3.81 -12.27 10.49
CA SER A 106 4.59 -11.42 11.41
C SER A 106 5.95 -11.03 10.80
N GLN A 107 6.67 -11.98 10.20
CA GLN A 107 7.95 -11.70 9.54
C GLN A 107 7.79 -10.72 8.38
N VAL A 108 6.81 -10.93 7.49
CA VAL A 108 6.54 -10.01 6.37
C VAL A 108 6.18 -8.62 6.90
N GLY A 109 5.33 -8.54 7.94
CA GLY A 109 4.96 -7.27 8.56
C GLY A 109 6.15 -6.46 9.07
N ASN A 110 7.13 -7.12 9.70
CA ASN A 110 8.29 -6.46 10.31
C ASN A 110 9.43 -6.21 9.31
N ASP A 111 9.72 -7.18 8.46
CA ASP A 111 10.97 -7.19 7.68
C ASP A 111 10.79 -6.72 6.24
N ALA A 112 9.56 -6.78 5.71
CA ALA A 112 9.26 -6.37 4.34
C ALA A 112 8.32 -5.17 4.26
N LEU A 113 7.28 -5.12 5.11
CA LEU A 113 6.25 -4.07 5.05
C LEU A 113 6.67 -2.78 5.76
N TYR A 114 7.29 -2.87 6.94
CA TYR A 114 7.70 -1.71 7.73
C TYR A 114 8.86 -0.89 7.10
N PRO A 115 9.96 -1.49 6.60
CA PRO A 115 11.11 -0.72 6.11
C PRO A 115 10.83 0.29 4.98
N PRO A 116 10.01 0.01 3.95
CA PRO A 116 9.70 1.01 2.92
C PRO A 116 8.89 2.19 3.47
N CYS A 117 8.06 1.98 4.50
CA CYS A 117 7.32 3.07 5.15
C CYS A 117 8.28 4.06 5.82
N GLU A 118 9.19 3.55 6.65
CA GLU A 118 10.19 4.38 7.35
C GLU A 118 11.08 5.12 6.35
N SER A 119 11.58 4.41 5.33
CA SER A 119 12.48 4.99 4.33
C SER A 119 11.79 6.09 3.51
N CYS A 120 10.52 5.89 3.14
CA CYS A 120 9.74 6.89 2.40
C CYS A 120 9.45 8.11 3.28
N HIS A 121 9.05 7.92 4.53
CA HIS A 121 8.80 9.01 5.47
C HIS A 121 10.06 9.83 5.74
N GLN A 122 11.22 9.18 5.93
CA GLN A 122 12.48 9.88 6.12
C GLN A 122 12.83 10.81 4.93
N ALA A 123 12.50 10.39 3.70
CA ALA A 123 12.78 11.17 2.50
C ALA A 123 11.75 12.29 2.25
N TYR A 124 10.46 12.03 2.49
CA TYR A 124 9.36 12.85 1.97
C TYR A 124 8.40 13.39 3.03
N GLN A 125 8.42 12.90 4.27
CA GLN A 125 7.58 13.40 5.36
C GLN A 125 8.39 14.37 6.24
N LYS A 126 8.23 15.68 6.00
CA LYS A 126 8.88 16.76 6.76
C LYS A 126 7.96 17.36 7.81
#